data_AF-A0A9P2S003-F1
#
_entry.id   AF-A0A9P2S003-F1
#
_cell.length_a   1.000
_cell.length_b   1.000
_cell.length_c   1.000
_cell.angle_alpha   90.00
_cell.angle_beta   90.00
_cell.angle_gamma   90.00
#
_symmetry.space_group_name_H-M   'P 1'
#
loop_
_entity.id
_entity.type
_entity.pdbx_description
1 polymer ?
#
loop_
_entity_poly.entity_id
_entity_poly.type
_entity_poly.pdbx_seq_one_letter_code
_entity_poly.pdbx_strand_id
1 'polypeptide(L)'
;MNASVHHQRETMEFDIVIIGAGPAGLSAAIRLKQINPELSVTIVEKGTEVGAHILSGAVVDPIGIDTLLPEWRNENDHPFKTPVTSDQFFLLKPKNATVFPNILRPKILSNDGCYIVSLGNVCRWLSKKAEALGVEIYPGFAITEIIQNDNGAIIGVLTGDMGLEKNGTPGKNYMPGMALLAKYTLVAEGARGSIAKQLIQKFDLSKNREPQKFGLGLKELWEVDPQKHKLGLVQHFTGWPLDNRTGGGGFLYHQENNLVSAGFVVHLDYKNPYISPFEEFQRFKTHPQLYEIFKGAKRLSYGARVISEGGWQSVPKLTFPGGALIGCSAGFVNVPRIKGSHNAILSGILAADKIATALAQGRAHDEVKEIEEHWRKGPIGKDLYKVRNAKPLWEKFGTKYGIKLAGFDLWWQQLFGFSLFKTLSHTKADYECLEPAEKFQPIAYPKPDGIVTFDRLSSVALSHTHHEENQPCHLKVASLKKQKNSEYAIYGGPSTRYCPAAVYEWLDHNDQETYVINASNCIHCKTCDIKDPNQNINWTCPQGNEGPLYLNM
;
A
#
# COMPACT_ATOMS: atom_id res chain seq x y z
N MET A 1 -13.83 -12.25 19.58
CA MET A 1 -14.59 -13.22 20.43
C MET A 1 -14.31 -12.90 21.89
N ASN A 2 -14.99 -13.52 22.86
CA ASN A 2 -14.72 -13.32 24.29
C ASN A 2 -13.46 -14.07 24.73
N ALA A 3 -12.78 -13.57 25.77
CA ALA A 3 -11.56 -14.14 26.36
C ALA A 3 -11.64 -15.67 26.60
N SER A 4 -12.84 -16.21 26.84
CA SER A 4 -13.08 -17.62 27.15
C SER A 4 -12.74 -18.62 26.03
N VAL A 5 -12.76 -18.22 24.75
CA VAL A 5 -12.37 -19.11 23.62
C VAL A 5 -10.85 -19.27 23.53
N HIS A 6 -10.08 -18.38 24.15
CA HIS A 6 -8.62 -18.34 24.05
C HIS A 6 -7.91 -19.30 25.03
N HIS A 7 -8.60 -19.86 26.04
CA HIS A 7 -7.99 -20.78 27.03
C HIS A 7 -7.48 -22.12 26.46
N GLN A 8 -7.63 -22.38 25.15
CA GLN A 8 -7.10 -23.57 24.47
C GLN A 8 -5.90 -23.28 23.56
N ARG A 9 -5.42 -22.03 23.48
CA ARG A 9 -4.30 -21.63 22.62
C ARG A 9 -3.12 -21.16 23.45
N GLU A 10 -1.90 -21.44 22.98
CA GLU A 10 -0.70 -20.91 23.61
C GLU A 10 -0.73 -19.38 23.61
N THR A 11 -0.23 -18.79 24.69
CA THR A 11 -0.32 -17.35 24.94
C THR A 11 1.06 -16.81 25.31
N MET A 12 1.42 -15.68 24.71
CA MET A 12 2.59 -14.87 25.05
C MET A 12 2.14 -13.45 25.43
N GLU A 13 2.84 -12.82 26.37
CA GLU A 13 2.54 -11.48 26.86
C GLU A 13 3.65 -10.49 26.54
N PHE A 14 3.27 -9.32 26.05
CA PHE A 14 4.17 -8.23 25.67
C PHE A 14 3.67 -6.90 26.26
N ASP A 15 4.54 -5.90 26.34
CA ASP A 15 4.06 -4.53 26.56
C ASP A 15 3.41 -3.99 25.27
N ILE A 16 4.03 -4.26 24.12
CA ILE A 16 3.54 -3.83 22.81
C ILE A 16 3.59 -4.96 21.79
N VAL A 17 2.47 -5.18 21.09
CA VAL A 17 2.41 -5.96 19.85
C VAL A 17 2.22 -5.02 18.65
N ILE A 18 2.99 -5.24 17.59
CA ILE A 18 2.92 -4.47 16.34
C ILE A 18 2.58 -5.40 15.18
N ILE A 19 1.52 -5.07 14.44
CA ILE A 19 1.07 -5.86 13.29
C ILE A 19 1.66 -5.28 12.01
N GLY A 20 2.69 -5.92 11.46
CA GLY A 20 3.32 -5.60 10.19
C GLY A 20 4.73 -4.99 10.33
N ALA A 21 5.71 -5.61 9.67
CA ALA A 21 7.12 -5.16 9.65
C ALA A 21 7.40 -4.22 8.47
N GLY A 22 6.49 -3.30 8.18
CA GLY A 22 6.72 -2.19 7.25
C GLY A 22 7.45 -1.02 7.91
N PRO A 23 7.70 0.08 7.17
CA PRO A 23 8.43 1.24 7.70
C PRO A 23 7.82 1.83 8.98
N ALA A 24 6.48 1.81 9.11
CA ALA A 24 5.81 2.33 10.31
C ALA A 24 6.05 1.44 11.55
N GLY A 25 5.83 0.13 11.41
CA GLY A 25 5.95 -0.81 12.52
C GLY A 25 7.37 -0.94 13.04
N LEU A 26 8.34 -1.06 12.11
CA LEU A 26 9.76 -1.11 12.46
C LEU A 26 10.22 0.17 13.16
N SER A 27 9.78 1.34 12.68
CA SER A 27 10.12 2.63 13.31
C SER A 27 9.52 2.77 14.70
N ALA A 28 8.27 2.32 14.90
CA ALA A 28 7.65 2.32 16.21
C ALA A 28 8.41 1.41 17.19
N ALA A 29 8.78 0.20 16.78
CA ALA A 29 9.52 -0.72 17.63
C ALA A 29 10.90 -0.19 18.04
N ILE A 30 11.68 0.30 17.06
CA ILE A 30 12.98 0.94 17.29
C ILE A 30 12.81 2.08 18.28
N ARG A 31 11.84 2.97 18.04
CA ARG A 31 11.63 4.14 18.89
C ARG A 31 11.21 3.78 20.31
N LEU A 32 10.35 2.77 20.49
CA LEU A 32 9.97 2.26 21.82
C LEU A 32 11.20 1.79 22.60
N LYS A 33 12.05 0.96 21.99
CA LYS A 33 13.28 0.46 22.62
C LYS A 33 14.33 1.54 22.86
N GLN A 34 14.41 2.57 22.01
CA GLN A 34 15.26 3.73 22.24
C GLN A 34 14.82 4.55 23.48
N ILE A 35 13.51 4.62 23.76
CA ILE A 35 12.97 5.33 24.93
C ILE A 35 13.13 4.50 26.20
N ASN A 36 12.81 3.20 26.12
CA ASN A 36 12.92 2.28 27.24
C ASN A 36 13.34 0.88 26.74
N PRO A 37 14.61 0.48 26.93
CA PRO A 37 15.13 -0.83 26.50
C PRO A 37 14.41 -2.04 27.12
N GLU A 38 13.83 -1.88 28.31
CA GLU A 38 13.18 -2.94 29.08
C GLU A 38 11.78 -3.30 28.57
N LEU A 39 11.19 -2.49 27.69
CA LEU A 39 9.86 -2.78 27.14
C LEU A 39 9.88 -4.08 26.33
N SER A 40 8.96 -4.99 26.61
CA SER A 40 8.76 -6.17 25.77
C SER A 40 7.98 -5.78 24.51
N VAL A 41 8.64 -5.80 23.35
CA VAL A 41 8.08 -5.33 22.06
C VAL A 41 8.21 -6.44 21.03
N THR A 42 7.09 -6.81 20.42
CA THR A 42 7.05 -7.78 19.32
C THR A 42 6.44 -7.22 18.05
N ILE A 43 6.98 -7.63 16.89
CA ILE A 43 6.43 -7.38 15.56
C ILE A 43 6.03 -8.71 14.92
N VAL A 44 4.82 -8.77 14.39
CA VAL A 44 4.33 -9.92 13.62
C VAL A 44 4.20 -9.54 12.15
N GLU A 45 4.82 -10.30 11.25
CA GLU A 45 4.82 -10.06 9.80
C GLU A 45 4.36 -11.30 9.04
N LYS A 46 3.43 -11.12 8.09
CA LYS A 46 2.89 -12.23 7.29
C LYS A 46 3.87 -12.79 6.26
N GLY A 47 4.79 -11.97 5.75
CA GLY A 47 5.80 -12.40 4.78
C GLY A 47 6.81 -13.35 5.39
N THR A 48 7.38 -14.23 4.57
CA THR A 48 8.39 -15.22 4.97
C THR A 48 9.61 -14.61 5.65
N GLU A 49 9.91 -13.36 5.29
CA GLU A 49 10.91 -12.52 5.92
C GLU A 49 10.46 -11.06 5.85
N VAL A 50 11.07 -10.19 6.67
CA VAL A 50 10.87 -8.75 6.56
C VAL A 50 11.28 -8.29 5.16
N GLY A 51 10.43 -7.52 4.50
CA GLY A 51 10.68 -7.00 3.15
C GLY A 51 10.02 -7.82 2.04
N ALA A 52 9.70 -9.11 2.25
CA ALA A 52 9.13 -9.98 1.20
C ALA A 52 7.81 -9.45 0.62
N HIS A 53 7.00 -8.77 1.44
CA HIS A 53 5.71 -8.19 1.05
C HIS A 53 5.76 -6.68 0.80
N ILE A 54 6.94 -6.06 0.84
CA ILE A 54 7.11 -4.63 0.65
C ILE A 54 7.23 -4.34 -0.85
N LEU A 55 6.41 -3.41 -1.33
CA LEU A 55 6.44 -2.94 -2.71
C LEU A 55 6.28 -1.43 -2.76
N SER A 56 7.22 -0.76 -3.42
CA SER A 56 7.13 0.68 -3.69
C SER A 56 8.04 1.08 -4.86
N GLY A 57 7.65 2.09 -5.63
CA GLY A 57 8.61 2.73 -6.55
C GLY A 57 9.79 3.35 -5.79
N ALA A 58 9.52 3.89 -4.60
CA ALA A 58 10.48 4.34 -3.59
C ALA A 58 11.51 5.40 -4.03
N VAL A 59 11.02 6.62 -4.25
CA VAL A 59 11.79 7.84 -3.95
C VAL A 59 11.45 8.27 -2.54
N VAL A 60 12.41 8.21 -1.62
CA VAL A 60 12.20 8.42 -0.17
C VAL A 60 12.79 9.76 0.27
N ASP A 61 11.96 10.54 0.96
CA ASP A 61 12.39 11.69 1.75
C ASP A 61 13.01 11.19 3.07
N PRO A 62 14.29 11.46 3.34
CA PRO A 62 14.99 10.88 4.47
C PRO A 62 14.54 11.43 5.82
N ILE A 63 13.69 12.46 5.89
CA ILE A 63 13.30 13.14 7.14
C ILE A 63 12.83 12.18 8.25
N GLY A 64 12.14 11.09 7.88
CA GLY A 64 11.71 10.07 8.83
C GLY A 64 12.90 9.32 9.45
N ILE A 65 13.86 8.92 8.62
CA ILE A 65 15.09 8.24 9.08
C ILE A 65 16.00 9.22 9.82
N ASP A 66 16.11 10.47 9.36
CA ASP A 66 16.84 11.54 10.05
C ASP A 66 16.33 11.75 11.48
N THR A 67 15.03 11.60 11.68
CA THR A 67 14.40 11.70 13.01
C THR A 67 14.63 10.45 13.85
N LEU A 68 14.55 9.25 13.25
CA LEU A 68 14.64 7.97 13.98
C LEU A 68 16.07 7.56 14.33
N LEU A 69 17.00 7.77 13.40
CA LEU A 69 18.38 7.29 13.43
C LEU A 69 19.33 8.41 12.95
N PRO A 70 19.55 9.50 13.71
CA PRO A 70 20.25 10.69 13.20
C PRO A 70 21.63 10.43 12.55
N GLU A 71 22.37 9.44 13.04
CA GLU A 71 23.71 9.08 12.56
C GLU A 71 23.72 8.05 11.40
N TRP A 72 22.55 7.71 10.84
CA TRP A 72 22.43 6.63 9.84
C TRP A 72 23.34 6.79 8.62
N ARG A 73 23.67 8.04 8.24
CA ARG A 73 24.55 8.34 7.09
C ARG A 73 26.00 7.90 7.31
N ASN A 74 26.42 7.72 8.56
CA ASN A 74 27.77 7.27 8.90
C ASN A 74 27.91 5.74 8.76
N GLU A 75 26.81 5.02 8.57
CA GLU A 75 26.79 3.57 8.44
C GLU A 75 27.07 3.11 7.01
N ASN A 76 28.09 2.29 6.82
CA ASN A 76 28.47 1.84 5.49
C ASN A 76 27.40 0.97 4.81
N ASP A 77 26.56 0.25 5.57
CA ASP A 77 25.59 -0.71 5.07
C ASP A 77 24.17 -0.13 4.88
N HIS A 78 23.95 1.18 5.10
CA HIS A 78 22.62 1.76 4.91
C HIS A 78 22.13 1.64 3.45
N PRO A 79 20.84 1.43 3.19
CA PRO A 79 20.30 1.19 1.83
C PRO A 79 20.09 2.45 0.97
N PHE A 80 20.28 3.65 1.54
CA PHE A 80 20.10 4.94 0.84
C PHE A 80 21.31 5.33 -0.01
N LYS A 81 21.65 4.54 -1.04
CA LYS A 81 22.88 4.72 -1.84
C LYS A 81 22.74 5.63 -3.05
N THR A 82 21.52 5.84 -3.56
CA THR A 82 21.30 6.61 -4.79
C THR A 82 20.59 7.93 -4.48
N PRO A 83 21.31 9.04 -4.27
CA PRO A 83 20.67 10.35 -4.17
C PRO A 83 20.02 10.73 -5.51
N VAL A 84 18.88 11.42 -5.45
CA VAL A 84 18.24 11.95 -6.66
C VAL A 84 19.09 13.10 -7.22
N THR A 85 19.47 12.99 -8.49
CA THR A 85 20.32 13.97 -9.19
C THR A 85 19.54 14.79 -10.22
N SER A 86 18.43 14.24 -10.73
CA SER A 86 17.59 14.90 -11.73
C SER A 86 16.15 14.41 -11.63
N ASP A 87 15.20 15.31 -11.84
CA ASP A 87 13.77 15.04 -11.74
C ASP A 87 13.04 15.63 -12.95
N GLN A 88 12.26 14.80 -13.65
CA GLN A 88 11.57 15.14 -14.88
C GLN A 88 10.09 14.73 -14.81
N PHE A 89 9.20 15.65 -15.17
CA PHE A 89 7.77 15.39 -15.28
C PHE A 89 7.34 15.50 -16.74
N PHE A 90 6.74 14.44 -17.27
CA PHE A 90 6.30 14.35 -18.66
C PHE A 90 4.78 14.36 -18.76
N LEU A 91 4.27 15.10 -19.74
CA LEU A 91 2.94 14.88 -20.31
C LEU A 91 3.10 14.02 -21.56
N LEU A 92 2.51 12.83 -21.53
CA LEU A 92 2.48 11.91 -22.67
C LEU A 92 1.21 12.09 -23.51
N LYS A 93 1.42 12.13 -24.81
CA LYS A 93 0.42 11.91 -25.87
C LYS A 93 0.82 10.62 -26.60
N PRO A 94 -0.06 9.98 -27.41
CA PRO A 94 0.22 8.66 -27.98
C PRO A 94 1.57 8.48 -28.71
N LYS A 95 2.14 9.55 -29.28
CA LYS A 95 3.41 9.51 -30.02
C LYS A 95 4.45 10.52 -29.53
N ASN A 96 4.10 11.36 -28.55
CA ASN A 96 4.90 12.54 -28.20
C ASN A 96 4.95 12.70 -26.68
N ALA A 97 6.10 13.09 -26.16
CA ALA A 97 6.29 13.42 -24.76
C ALA A 97 6.69 14.90 -24.65
N THR A 98 6.14 15.62 -23.67
CA THR A 98 6.53 16.99 -23.36
C THR A 98 6.97 17.08 -21.91
N VAL A 99 8.18 17.58 -21.67
CA VAL A 99 8.71 17.79 -20.31
C VAL A 99 8.17 19.10 -19.78
N PHE A 100 7.63 19.09 -18.56
CA PHE A 100 7.29 20.30 -17.84
C PHE A 100 8.56 21.00 -17.32
N PRO A 101 8.74 22.31 -17.55
CA PRO A 101 9.89 23.03 -17.05
C PRO A 101 9.95 23.00 -15.51
N ASN A 102 11.08 22.53 -14.96
CA ASN A 102 11.27 22.40 -13.51
C ASN A 102 11.11 23.74 -12.75
N ILE A 103 11.41 24.88 -13.39
CA ILE A 103 11.28 26.21 -12.78
C ILE A 103 9.83 26.59 -12.44
N LEU A 104 8.86 26.00 -13.15
CA LEU A 104 7.43 26.25 -12.95
C LEU A 104 6.81 25.26 -11.94
N ARG A 105 7.59 24.29 -11.45
CA ARG A 105 7.11 23.26 -10.53
C ARG A 105 7.10 23.78 -9.09
N PRO A 106 6.00 23.57 -8.33
CA PRO A 106 5.98 23.83 -6.89
C PRO A 106 7.12 23.08 -6.17
N LYS A 107 7.81 23.75 -5.24
CA LYS A 107 8.98 23.20 -4.52
C LYS A 107 8.66 21.93 -3.74
N ILE A 108 7.42 21.79 -3.25
CA ILE A 108 6.96 20.59 -2.53
C ILE A 108 7.02 19.32 -3.38
N LEU A 109 6.99 19.44 -4.71
CA LEU A 109 7.13 18.32 -5.64
C LEU A 109 8.59 18.03 -6.00
N SER A 110 9.55 18.81 -5.52
CA SER A 110 10.97 18.53 -5.74
C SER A 110 11.40 17.27 -5.00
N ASN A 111 12.36 16.57 -5.60
CA ASN A 111 13.02 15.41 -5.03
C ASN A 111 14.45 15.71 -4.55
N ASP A 112 14.83 16.99 -4.46
CA ASP A 112 16.12 17.38 -3.89
C ASP A 112 16.27 16.84 -2.47
N GLY A 113 17.41 16.21 -2.19
CA GLY A 113 17.68 15.56 -0.90
C GLY A 113 16.98 14.21 -0.69
N CYS A 114 16.15 13.76 -1.64
CA CYS A 114 15.57 12.42 -1.61
C CYS A 114 16.53 11.37 -2.18
N TYR A 115 16.21 10.09 -1.94
CA TYR A 115 16.96 8.94 -2.41
C TYR A 115 16.06 7.97 -3.16
N ILE A 116 16.60 7.33 -4.20
CA ILE A 116 15.99 6.16 -4.84
C ILE A 116 16.49 4.92 -4.08
N VAL A 117 15.56 4.07 -3.62
CA VAL A 117 15.88 2.88 -2.81
C VAL A 117 15.00 1.69 -3.17
N SER A 118 15.38 0.48 -2.77
CA SER A 118 14.39 -0.58 -2.54
C SER A 118 13.82 -0.40 -1.14
N LEU A 119 12.50 -0.23 -1.04
CA LEU A 119 11.84 -0.10 0.26
C LEU A 119 11.87 -1.42 1.03
N GLY A 120 11.87 -2.56 0.34
CA GLY A 120 12.14 -3.86 0.95
C GLY A 120 13.49 -3.90 1.68
N ASN A 121 14.56 -3.39 1.05
CA ASN A 121 15.89 -3.34 1.67
C ASN A 121 15.97 -2.33 2.82
N VAL A 122 15.24 -1.21 2.74
CA VAL A 122 15.07 -0.30 3.89
C VAL A 122 14.44 -1.03 5.08
N CYS A 123 13.39 -1.83 4.85
CA CYS A 123 12.75 -2.58 5.94
C CYS A 123 13.67 -3.67 6.51
N ARG A 124 14.43 -4.40 5.67
CA ARG A 124 15.44 -5.38 6.13
C ARG A 124 16.57 -4.73 6.94
N TRP A 125 16.99 -3.52 6.57
CA TRP A 125 17.98 -2.78 7.36
C TRP A 125 17.40 -2.32 8.70
N LEU A 126 16.19 -1.76 8.71
CA LEU A 126 15.49 -1.37 9.94
C LEU A 126 15.19 -2.57 10.86
N SER A 127 14.89 -3.77 10.32
CA SER A 127 14.68 -4.95 11.15
C SER A 127 15.93 -5.33 11.93
N LYS A 128 17.10 -5.32 11.29
CA LYS A 128 18.39 -5.56 11.98
C LYS A 128 18.62 -4.55 13.10
N LYS A 129 18.25 -3.28 12.90
CA LYS A 129 18.32 -2.24 13.95
C LYS A 129 17.36 -2.53 15.10
N ALA A 130 16.14 -2.96 14.79
CA ALA A 130 15.15 -3.33 15.81
C ALA A 130 15.59 -4.56 16.61
N GLU A 131 16.06 -5.62 15.94
CA GLU A 131 16.57 -6.85 16.57
C GLU A 131 17.78 -6.55 17.47
N ALA A 132 18.70 -5.70 17.02
CA ALA A 132 19.84 -5.26 17.83
C ALA A 132 19.44 -4.49 19.11
N LEU A 133 18.23 -3.93 19.14
CA LEU A 133 17.63 -3.29 20.31
C LEU A 133 16.76 -4.25 21.15
N GLY A 134 16.75 -5.54 20.82
CA GLY A 134 15.97 -6.57 21.52
C GLY A 134 14.49 -6.58 21.18
N VAL A 135 14.10 -6.10 19.99
CA VAL A 135 12.75 -6.31 19.45
C VAL A 135 12.64 -7.74 18.95
N GLU A 136 11.56 -8.42 19.32
CA GLU A 136 11.23 -9.74 18.77
C GLU A 136 10.48 -9.57 17.46
N ILE A 137 10.97 -10.15 16.36
CA ILE A 137 10.30 -10.08 15.05
C ILE A 137 9.95 -11.50 14.61
N TYR A 138 8.65 -11.73 14.40
CA TYR A 138 8.09 -13.00 13.96
C TYR A 138 7.59 -12.86 12.51
N PRO A 139 8.47 -13.04 11.50
CA PRO A 139 8.02 -13.21 10.12
C PRO A 139 7.33 -14.57 9.95
N GLY A 140 6.51 -14.69 8.91
CA GLY A 140 5.80 -15.91 8.59
C GLY A 140 4.51 -16.13 9.38
N PHE A 141 4.06 -15.14 10.15
CA PHE A 141 2.83 -15.24 10.94
C PHE A 141 1.86 -14.15 10.51
N ALA A 142 0.66 -14.55 10.10
CA ALA A 142 -0.39 -13.62 9.77
C ALA A 142 -1.32 -13.42 10.97
N ILE A 143 -1.68 -12.18 11.27
CA ILE A 143 -2.75 -11.88 12.23
C ILE A 143 -4.10 -12.01 11.53
N THR A 144 -5.00 -12.77 12.13
CA THR A 144 -6.35 -13.03 11.61
C THR A 144 -7.44 -12.40 12.48
N GLU A 145 -7.21 -12.29 13.80
CA GLU A 145 -8.19 -11.76 14.74
C GLU A 145 -7.59 -10.82 15.79
N ILE A 146 -8.46 -10.00 16.36
CA ILE A 146 -8.19 -9.14 17.52
C ILE A 146 -8.73 -9.80 18.80
N ILE A 147 -7.97 -9.69 19.87
CA ILE A 147 -8.38 -10.15 21.20
C ILE A 147 -8.84 -8.92 21.98
N GLN A 148 -10.00 -9.02 22.61
CA GLN A 148 -10.60 -7.93 23.38
C GLN A 148 -11.02 -8.40 24.77
N ASN A 149 -11.04 -7.49 25.73
CA ASN A 149 -11.66 -7.73 27.02
C ASN A 149 -13.17 -7.44 26.99
N ASP A 150 -13.85 -7.68 28.11
CA ASP A 150 -15.30 -7.50 28.27
C ASP A 150 -15.75 -6.04 28.11
N ASN A 151 -14.84 -5.08 28.34
CA ASN A 151 -15.08 -3.65 28.12
C ASN A 151 -14.87 -3.24 26.65
N GLY A 152 -14.55 -4.19 25.76
CA GLY A 152 -14.32 -3.97 24.34
C GLY A 152 -12.97 -3.36 24.00
N ALA A 153 -12.05 -3.21 24.96
CA ALA A 153 -10.70 -2.75 24.70
C ALA A 153 -9.85 -3.87 24.09
N ILE A 154 -8.94 -3.51 23.19
CA ILE A 154 -8.04 -4.45 22.55
C ILE A 154 -6.92 -4.80 23.54
N ILE A 155 -6.73 -6.10 23.77
CA ILE A 155 -5.73 -6.62 24.71
C ILE A 155 -4.72 -7.55 24.03
N GLY A 156 -4.78 -7.66 22.70
CA GLY A 156 -3.90 -8.54 21.95
C GLY A 156 -4.43 -8.90 20.57
N VAL A 157 -3.76 -9.87 19.95
CA VAL A 157 -4.05 -10.39 18.61
C VAL A 157 -3.90 -11.91 18.57
N LEU A 158 -4.51 -12.53 17.58
CA LEU A 158 -4.40 -13.97 17.34
C LEU A 158 -3.76 -14.22 15.97
N THR A 159 -2.72 -15.04 15.92
CA THR A 159 -2.16 -15.52 14.66
C THR A 159 -3.12 -16.53 14.01
N GLY A 160 -3.06 -16.64 12.68
CA GLY A 160 -3.87 -17.60 11.93
C GLY A 160 -3.43 -19.04 12.20
N ASP A 161 -4.40 -19.95 12.15
CA ASP A 161 -4.14 -21.39 12.16
C ASP A 161 -3.39 -21.80 10.87
N MET A 162 -2.50 -22.77 10.98
CA MET A 162 -1.78 -23.37 9.85
C MET A 162 -2.28 -24.80 9.61
N GLY A 163 -2.12 -25.29 8.38
CA GLY A 163 -2.46 -26.68 8.03
C GLY A 163 -3.97 -26.98 8.05
N LEU A 164 -4.82 -25.98 7.81
CA LEU A 164 -6.25 -26.17 7.54
C LEU A 164 -6.46 -26.63 6.10
N GLU A 165 -7.36 -27.59 5.91
CA GLU A 165 -7.81 -28.08 4.61
C GLU A 165 -8.75 -27.06 3.92
N LYS A 166 -9.03 -27.20 2.62
CA LYS A 166 -9.88 -26.26 1.84
C LYS A 166 -11.27 -25.99 2.43
N ASN A 167 -11.86 -26.96 3.12
CA ASN A 167 -13.15 -26.87 3.81
C ASN A 167 -13.07 -26.24 5.22
N GLY A 168 -11.88 -25.91 5.70
CA GLY A 168 -11.63 -25.36 7.04
C GLY A 168 -11.46 -26.40 8.15
N THR A 169 -11.40 -27.71 7.83
CA THR A 169 -11.11 -28.73 8.85
C THR A 169 -9.60 -28.84 9.10
N PRO A 170 -9.16 -29.18 10.33
CA PRO A 170 -7.76 -29.49 10.62
C PRO A 170 -7.21 -30.60 9.72
N GLY A 171 -6.11 -30.31 9.02
CA GLY A 171 -5.35 -31.28 8.24
C GLY A 171 -4.28 -32.01 9.06
N LYS A 172 -3.43 -32.79 8.39
CA LYS A 172 -2.36 -33.56 9.05
C LYS A 172 -1.29 -32.69 9.72
N ASN A 173 -1.05 -31.50 9.17
CA ASN A 173 -0.07 -30.54 9.66
C ASN A 173 -0.74 -29.38 10.41
N TYR A 174 -1.94 -29.59 10.96
CA TYR A 174 -2.68 -28.53 11.64
C TYR A 174 -1.92 -28.04 12.88
N MET A 175 -1.76 -26.73 12.96
CA MET A 175 -1.23 -26.05 14.14
C MET A 175 -2.16 -24.89 14.51
N PRO A 176 -2.70 -24.85 15.74
CA PRO A 176 -3.50 -23.72 16.18
C PRO A 176 -2.61 -22.48 16.26
N GLY A 177 -3.16 -21.35 15.82
CA GLY A 177 -2.54 -20.04 16.00
C GLY A 177 -2.43 -19.66 17.48
N MET A 178 -1.51 -18.74 17.75
CA MET A 178 -1.07 -18.30 19.07
C MET A 178 -1.70 -16.95 19.44
N ALA A 179 -2.03 -16.79 20.73
CA ALA A 179 -2.50 -15.53 21.29
C ALA A 179 -1.30 -14.67 21.73
N LEU A 180 -1.25 -13.44 21.24
CA LEU A 180 -0.24 -12.45 21.63
C LEU A 180 -0.95 -11.33 22.39
N LEU A 181 -0.87 -11.37 23.71
CA LEU A 181 -1.46 -10.35 24.58
C LEU A 181 -0.52 -9.16 24.72
N ALA A 182 -1.09 -7.95 24.77
CA ALA A 182 -0.33 -6.73 24.92
C ALA A 182 -1.09 -5.63 25.65
N LYS A 183 -0.36 -4.78 26.38
CA LYS A 183 -0.91 -3.55 26.96
C LYS A 183 -1.41 -2.59 25.88
N TYR A 184 -0.69 -2.51 24.75
CA TYR A 184 -1.12 -1.79 23.55
C TYR A 184 -0.76 -2.53 22.26
N THR A 185 -1.65 -2.44 21.26
CA THR A 185 -1.44 -2.99 19.91
C THR A 185 -1.33 -1.87 18.86
N LEU A 186 -0.27 -1.87 18.07
CA LEU A 186 -0.09 -0.96 16.93
C LEU A 186 -0.37 -1.67 15.61
N VAL A 187 -1.26 -1.09 14.79
CA VAL A 187 -1.66 -1.67 13.50
C VAL A 187 -0.94 -0.98 12.36
N ALA A 188 0.00 -1.70 11.74
CA ALA A 188 0.91 -1.22 10.70
C ALA A 188 0.87 -2.07 9.41
N GLU A 189 -0.27 -2.71 9.12
CA GLU A 189 -0.48 -3.61 7.96
C GLU A 189 -0.30 -2.93 6.58
N GLY A 190 -0.23 -1.59 6.56
CA GLY A 190 -0.20 -0.77 5.36
C GLY A 190 -1.60 -0.51 4.79
N ALA A 191 -1.64 -0.06 3.54
CA ALA A 191 -2.88 0.34 2.87
C ALA A 191 -3.90 -0.82 2.82
N ARG A 192 -5.12 -0.55 3.29
CA ARG A 192 -6.23 -1.52 3.39
C ARG A 192 -5.82 -2.80 4.15
N GLY A 193 -5.24 -2.60 5.33
CA GLY A 193 -5.03 -3.66 6.33
C GLY A 193 -6.34 -4.36 6.71
N SER A 194 -6.29 -5.67 6.95
CA SER A 194 -7.50 -6.45 7.25
C SER A 194 -7.96 -6.22 8.68
N ILE A 195 -7.02 -6.16 9.62
CA ILE A 195 -7.29 -5.80 11.01
C ILE A 195 -7.66 -4.32 11.12
N ALA A 196 -6.96 -3.45 10.41
CA ALA A 196 -7.30 -2.02 10.32
C ALA A 196 -8.75 -1.82 9.84
N LYS A 197 -9.18 -2.52 8.78
CA LYS A 197 -10.57 -2.48 8.29
C LYS A 197 -11.58 -2.88 9.37
N GLN A 198 -11.32 -3.98 10.09
CA GLN A 198 -12.19 -4.43 11.19
C GLN A 198 -12.27 -3.40 12.32
N LEU A 199 -11.13 -2.84 12.74
CA LEU A 199 -11.06 -1.87 13.83
C LEU A 199 -11.71 -0.52 13.46
N ILE A 200 -11.51 -0.05 12.23
CA ILE A 200 -12.17 1.16 11.71
C ILE A 200 -13.68 1.02 11.80
N GLN A 201 -14.22 -0.13 11.38
CA GLN A 201 -15.66 -0.40 11.48
C GLN A 201 -16.13 -0.54 12.93
N LYS A 202 -15.41 -1.34 13.73
CA LYS A 202 -15.78 -1.66 15.12
C LYS A 202 -15.89 -0.42 16.00
N PHE A 203 -14.92 0.49 15.89
CA PHE A 203 -14.84 1.69 16.72
C PHE A 203 -15.35 2.96 16.01
N ASP A 204 -15.98 2.81 14.84
CA ASP A 204 -16.48 3.93 14.01
C ASP A 204 -15.40 5.00 13.77
N LEU A 205 -14.16 4.57 13.50
CA LEU A 205 -13.01 5.47 13.39
C LEU A 205 -13.09 6.39 12.16
N SER A 206 -13.90 6.03 11.17
CA SER A 206 -14.19 6.83 9.99
C SER A 206 -15.30 7.87 10.22
N LYS A 207 -15.90 7.95 11.41
CA LYS A 207 -16.94 8.95 11.71
C LYS A 207 -16.44 10.36 11.43
N ASN A 208 -17.22 11.14 10.68
CA ASN A 208 -16.87 12.51 10.27
C ASN A 208 -15.54 12.59 9.50
N ARG A 209 -15.25 11.56 8.70
CA ARG A 209 -14.12 11.52 7.76
C ARG A 209 -14.65 11.21 6.37
N GLU A 210 -13.93 11.66 5.36
CA GLU A 210 -14.25 11.34 3.98
C GLU A 210 -13.80 9.91 3.65
N PRO A 211 -14.41 9.24 2.65
CA PRO A 211 -13.96 7.91 2.26
C PRO A 211 -12.48 7.94 1.88
N GLN A 212 -11.75 6.88 2.25
CA GLN A 212 -10.39 6.70 1.74
C GLN A 212 -10.45 6.47 0.22
N LYS A 213 -9.53 7.11 -0.49
CA LYS A 213 -9.30 6.89 -1.92
C LYS A 213 -8.04 6.05 -2.07
N PHE A 214 -7.93 5.32 -3.17
CA PHE A 214 -6.81 4.45 -3.43
C PHE A 214 -6.41 4.48 -4.90
N GLY A 215 -5.15 4.16 -5.16
CA GLY A 215 -4.64 3.80 -6.48
C GLY A 215 -4.03 2.41 -6.44
N LEU A 216 -4.07 1.71 -7.56
CA LEU A 216 -3.29 0.47 -7.73
C LEU A 216 -1.97 0.82 -8.42
N GLY A 217 -0.87 0.65 -7.69
CA GLY A 217 0.47 0.71 -8.25
C GLY A 217 0.92 -0.66 -8.73
N LEU A 218 1.36 -0.74 -9.98
CA LEU A 218 2.09 -1.87 -10.54
C LEU A 218 3.56 -1.48 -10.71
N LYS A 219 4.47 -2.41 -10.43
CA LYS A 219 5.91 -2.18 -10.53
C LYS A 219 6.58 -3.38 -11.17
N GLU A 220 7.55 -3.09 -12.03
CA GLU A 220 8.56 -4.04 -12.49
C GLU A 220 9.95 -3.50 -12.18
N LEU A 221 10.89 -4.39 -11.90
CA LEU A 221 12.31 -4.07 -11.80
C LEU A 221 13.02 -4.55 -13.07
N TRP A 222 13.80 -3.67 -13.68
CA TRP A 222 14.49 -3.93 -14.95
C TRP A 222 15.98 -3.69 -14.82
N GLU A 223 16.80 -4.60 -15.34
CA GLU A 223 18.21 -4.35 -15.65
C GLU A 223 18.30 -3.86 -17.09
N VAL A 224 18.75 -2.62 -17.27
CA VAL A 224 18.80 -1.95 -18.58
C VAL A 224 20.23 -1.78 -19.08
N ASP A 225 20.37 -1.51 -20.38
CA ASP A 225 21.65 -1.15 -20.98
C ASP A 225 22.27 0.07 -20.24
N PRO A 226 23.52 -0.03 -19.75
CA PRO A 226 24.21 1.08 -19.09
C PRO A 226 24.21 2.39 -19.89
N GLN A 227 24.20 2.34 -21.23
CA GLN A 227 24.14 3.52 -22.10
C GLN A 227 22.79 4.24 -22.04
N LYS A 228 21.72 3.53 -21.68
CA LYS A 228 20.35 4.05 -21.52
C LYS A 228 20.03 4.38 -20.06
N HIS A 229 20.94 4.07 -19.15
CA HIS A 229 20.80 4.28 -17.71
C HIS A 229 21.39 5.63 -17.26
N LYS A 230 20.74 6.31 -16.31
CA LYS A 230 21.20 7.57 -15.72
C LYS A 230 21.02 7.56 -14.20
N LEU A 231 22.06 7.20 -13.46
CA LEU A 231 21.98 7.05 -11.99
C LEU A 231 21.42 8.31 -11.30
N GLY A 232 20.42 8.12 -10.45
CA GLY A 232 19.77 9.21 -9.71
C GLY A 232 18.69 9.96 -10.49
N LEU A 233 18.39 9.57 -11.75
CA LEU A 233 17.31 10.15 -12.54
C LEU A 233 15.95 9.62 -12.07
N VAL A 234 15.03 10.56 -11.82
CA VAL A 234 13.63 10.34 -11.50
C VAL A 234 12.76 10.89 -12.62
N GLN A 235 11.87 10.07 -13.16
CA GLN A 235 10.92 10.48 -14.19
C GLN A 235 9.49 10.10 -13.80
N HIS A 236 8.57 11.05 -13.95
CA HIS A 236 7.14 10.86 -13.74
C HIS A 236 6.37 11.19 -15.02
N PHE A 237 5.30 10.46 -15.28
CA PHE A 237 4.53 10.54 -16.52
C PHE A 237 3.04 10.66 -16.23
N THR A 238 2.35 11.57 -16.90
CA THR A 238 0.89 11.67 -16.89
C THR A 238 0.35 11.77 -18.31
N GLY A 239 -0.96 11.58 -18.48
CA GLY A 239 -1.60 11.52 -19.80
C GLY A 239 -1.66 10.10 -20.34
N TRP A 240 -1.21 9.89 -21.58
CA TRP A 240 -1.27 8.59 -22.25
C TRP A 240 -0.55 7.50 -21.43
N PRO A 241 -1.11 6.27 -21.33
CA PRO A 241 -2.25 5.74 -22.09
C PRO A 241 -3.65 6.03 -21.52
N LEU A 242 -3.73 6.72 -20.37
CA LEU A 242 -5.01 7.04 -19.74
C LEU A 242 -5.76 8.16 -20.47
N ASP A 243 -7.08 8.08 -20.41
CA ASP A 243 -7.96 9.16 -20.88
C ASP A 243 -8.02 10.32 -19.88
N ASN A 244 -8.73 11.40 -20.22
CA ASN A 244 -8.84 12.55 -19.33
C ASN A 244 -9.65 12.28 -18.05
N ARG A 245 -10.41 11.19 -18.00
CA ARG A 245 -11.33 10.85 -16.90
C ARG A 245 -10.75 9.80 -15.95
N THR A 246 -9.63 9.19 -16.33
CA THR A 246 -8.92 8.20 -15.56
C THR A 246 -7.65 8.82 -15.01
N GLY A 247 -7.58 8.97 -13.69
CA GLY A 247 -6.39 9.49 -13.03
C GLY A 247 -5.35 8.40 -12.81
N GLY A 248 -4.08 8.82 -12.81
CA GLY A 248 -2.95 7.92 -12.74
C GLY A 248 -1.73 8.44 -13.49
N GLY A 249 -0.71 7.59 -13.59
CA GLY A 249 0.54 7.96 -14.23
C GLY A 249 1.64 6.91 -14.06
N GLY A 250 2.70 7.06 -14.84
CA GLY A 250 3.88 6.21 -14.80
C GLY A 250 5.03 6.82 -14.03
N PHE A 251 5.99 5.99 -13.63
CA PHE A 251 7.26 6.42 -13.09
C PHE A 251 8.42 5.52 -13.55
N LEU A 252 9.61 6.11 -13.73
CA LEU A 252 10.87 5.41 -13.96
C LEU A 252 11.95 6.02 -13.03
N TYR A 253 12.57 5.19 -12.19
CA TYR A 253 13.64 5.62 -11.28
C TYR A 253 14.90 4.80 -11.51
N HIS A 254 16.00 5.47 -11.82
CA HIS A 254 17.29 4.86 -12.15
C HIS A 254 18.17 4.72 -10.89
N GLN A 255 18.36 3.49 -10.43
CA GLN A 255 19.09 3.16 -9.21
C GLN A 255 20.44 2.48 -9.52
N GLU A 256 21.18 2.09 -8.48
CA GLU A 256 22.45 1.37 -8.65
C GLU A 256 22.32 0.07 -9.46
N ASN A 257 23.45 -0.41 -9.99
CA ASN A 257 23.54 -1.64 -10.79
C ASN A 257 22.74 -1.63 -12.10
N ASN A 258 22.61 -0.46 -12.73
CA ASN A 258 21.85 -0.26 -13.97
C ASN A 258 20.39 -0.71 -13.88
N LEU A 259 19.83 -0.65 -12.68
CA LEU A 259 18.46 -1.03 -12.43
C LEU A 259 17.52 0.15 -12.62
N VAL A 260 16.38 -0.09 -13.23
CA VAL A 260 15.28 0.87 -13.35
C VAL A 260 14.04 0.28 -12.68
N SER A 261 13.56 0.97 -11.63
CA SER A 261 12.22 0.74 -11.09
C SER A 261 11.21 1.41 -12.02
N ALA A 262 10.45 0.63 -12.76
CA ALA A 262 9.41 1.11 -13.66
C ALA A 262 8.04 0.75 -13.09
N GLY A 263 7.10 1.68 -13.09
CA GLY A 263 5.76 1.38 -12.61
C GLY A 263 4.69 2.32 -13.12
N PHE A 264 3.47 1.97 -12.80
CA PHE A 264 2.27 2.67 -13.24
C PHE A 264 1.19 2.60 -12.17
N VAL A 265 0.56 3.74 -11.91
CA VAL A 265 -0.54 3.87 -10.96
C VAL A 265 -1.80 4.17 -11.73
N VAL A 266 -2.88 3.45 -11.40
CA VAL A 266 -4.24 3.80 -11.82
C VAL A 266 -5.07 4.08 -10.58
N HIS A 267 -5.65 5.26 -10.50
CA HIS A 267 -6.55 5.64 -9.41
C HIS A 267 -7.82 4.80 -9.47
N LEU A 268 -8.21 4.19 -8.35
CA LEU A 268 -9.33 3.25 -8.29
C LEU A 268 -10.69 3.96 -8.32
N ASP A 269 -10.76 5.27 -8.53
CA ASP A 269 -11.98 6.02 -8.79
C ASP A 269 -12.38 6.06 -10.28
N TYR A 270 -11.69 5.30 -11.14
CA TYR A 270 -12.06 5.16 -12.54
C TYR A 270 -13.48 4.61 -12.71
N LYS A 271 -14.16 5.08 -13.77
CA LYS A 271 -15.57 4.79 -14.03
C LYS A 271 -15.80 3.65 -15.01
N ASN A 272 -14.93 3.53 -16.02
CA ASN A 272 -15.06 2.55 -17.09
C ASN A 272 -14.68 1.15 -16.58
N PRO A 273 -15.61 0.19 -16.53
CA PRO A 273 -15.31 -1.14 -16.00
C PRO A 273 -14.41 -1.98 -16.90
N TYR A 274 -14.15 -1.55 -18.14
CA TYR A 274 -13.24 -2.22 -19.07
C TYR A 274 -11.76 -1.84 -18.92
N ILE A 275 -11.44 -0.88 -18.04
CA ILE A 275 -10.05 -0.54 -17.74
C ILE A 275 -9.37 -1.72 -17.04
N SER A 276 -8.20 -2.10 -17.54
CA SER A 276 -7.28 -3.02 -16.88
C SER A 276 -6.00 -2.27 -16.51
N PRO A 277 -5.76 -1.96 -15.22
CA PRO A 277 -4.53 -1.31 -14.79
C PRO A 277 -3.25 -2.04 -15.20
N PHE A 278 -3.30 -3.38 -15.24
CA PHE A 278 -2.19 -4.19 -15.75
C PHE A 278 -1.92 -3.92 -17.23
N GLU A 279 -2.95 -3.96 -18.07
CA GLU A 279 -2.75 -3.72 -19.51
C GLU A 279 -2.38 -2.26 -19.80
N GLU A 280 -2.87 -1.29 -19.04
CA GLU A 280 -2.42 0.10 -19.16
C GLU A 280 -0.93 0.25 -18.83
N PHE A 281 -0.43 -0.47 -17.81
CA PHE A 281 1.00 -0.48 -17.51
C PHE A 281 1.82 -1.13 -18.63
N GLN A 282 1.39 -2.27 -19.15
CA GLN A 282 2.08 -2.91 -20.29
C GLN A 282 2.08 -1.96 -21.50
N ARG A 283 0.92 -1.37 -21.83
CA ARG A 283 0.78 -0.39 -22.90
C ARG A 283 1.64 0.86 -22.69
N PHE A 284 1.74 1.37 -21.46
CA PHE A 284 2.58 2.54 -21.14
C PHE A 284 4.03 2.36 -21.63
N LYS A 285 4.61 1.17 -21.42
CA LYS A 285 5.99 0.86 -21.84
C LYS A 285 6.19 0.87 -23.36
N THR A 286 5.13 0.80 -24.16
CA THR A 286 5.23 0.87 -25.63
C THR A 286 5.32 2.29 -26.18
N HIS A 287 5.21 3.32 -25.32
CA HIS A 287 5.41 4.69 -25.75
C HIS A 287 6.82 4.87 -26.35
N PRO A 288 7.01 5.57 -27.49
CA PRO A 288 8.31 5.71 -28.15
C PRO A 288 9.44 6.26 -27.24
N GLN A 289 9.10 7.15 -26.31
CA GLN A 289 10.04 7.68 -25.30
C GLN A 289 10.59 6.63 -24.33
N LEU A 290 9.88 5.50 -24.17
CA LEU A 290 10.15 4.49 -23.15
C LEU A 290 10.60 3.17 -23.75
N TYR A 291 10.04 2.80 -24.90
CA TYR A 291 10.26 1.50 -25.54
C TYR A 291 11.75 1.16 -25.66
N GLU A 292 12.56 2.12 -26.10
CA GLU A 292 13.99 1.89 -26.28
C GLU A 292 14.73 1.64 -24.97
N ILE A 293 14.26 2.12 -23.81
CA ILE A 293 14.86 1.82 -22.51
C ILE A 293 14.72 0.33 -22.18
N PHE A 294 13.58 -0.25 -22.50
CA PHE A 294 13.24 -1.64 -22.18
C PHE A 294 13.63 -2.64 -23.27
N LYS A 295 13.81 -2.18 -24.51
CA LYS A 295 14.21 -3.04 -25.63
C LYS A 295 15.60 -3.63 -25.37
N GLY A 296 15.65 -4.96 -25.24
CA GLY A 296 16.86 -5.72 -24.90
C GLY A 296 17.22 -5.71 -23.41
N ALA A 297 16.41 -5.07 -22.56
CA ALA A 297 16.56 -5.10 -21.11
C ALA A 297 16.01 -6.41 -20.52
N LYS A 298 16.43 -6.73 -19.29
CA LYS A 298 15.96 -7.91 -18.57
C LYS A 298 14.99 -7.52 -17.47
N ARG A 299 13.75 -8.02 -17.54
CA ARG A 299 12.77 -7.88 -16.46
C ARG A 299 13.08 -8.87 -15.35
N LEU A 300 13.30 -8.37 -14.14
CA LEU A 300 13.76 -9.15 -12.99
C LEU A 300 12.65 -9.51 -12.00
N SER A 301 11.72 -8.60 -11.77
CA SER A 301 10.70 -8.74 -10.73
C SER A 301 9.43 -8.00 -11.15
N TYR A 302 8.28 -8.46 -10.63
CA TYR A 302 6.98 -7.83 -10.81
C TYR A 302 6.19 -7.85 -9.50
N GLY A 303 5.38 -6.81 -9.29
CA GLY A 303 4.37 -6.84 -8.25
C GLY A 303 3.37 -5.71 -8.36
N ALA A 304 2.38 -5.74 -7.48
CA ALA A 304 1.42 -4.65 -7.35
C ALA A 304 0.95 -4.47 -5.90
N ARG A 305 0.61 -3.23 -5.56
CA ARG A 305 0.10 -2.86 -4.23
C ARG A 305 -0.78 -1.62 -4.34
N VAL A 306 -1.85 -1.60 -3.57
CA VAL A 306 -2.63 -0.36 -3.42
C VAL A 306 -1.89 0.68 -2.58
N ILE A 307 -2.08 1.94 -2.94
CA ILE A 307 -1.62 3.10 -2.20
C ILE A 307 -2.85 3.93 -1.79
N SER A 308 -2.82 4.53 -0.60
CA SER A 308 -3.87 5.46 -0.18
C SER A 308 -3.70 6.81 -0.88
N GLU A 309 -4.81 7.43 -1.23
CA GLU A 309 -4.87 8.68 -2.00
C GLU A 309 -5.87 9.70 -1.44
N GLY A 310 -6.62 9.35 -0.39
CA GLY A 310 -7.60 10.25 0.22
C GLY A 310 -6.96 11.38 1.02
N GLY A 311 -5.70 11.21 1.45
CA GLY A 311 -4.93 12.26 2.10
C GLY A 311 -5.58 12.78 3.38
N TRP A 312 -5.39 14.07 3.66
CA TRP A 312 -5.77 14.73 4.92
C TRP A 312 -7.24 14.54 5.35
N GLN A 313 -8.16 14.52 4.38
CA GLN A 313 -9.60 14.42 4.58
C GLN A 313 -10.05 13.03 5.03
N SER A 314 -9.33 11.99 4.60
CA SER A 314 -9.75 10.60 4.75
C SER A 314 -9.03 9.84 5.87
N VAL A 315 -8.07 10.46 6.55
CA VAL A 315 -7.40 9.83 7.70
C VAL A 315 -8.44 9.56 8.80
N PRO A 316 -8.65 8.30 9.22
CA PRO A 316 -9.56 7.97 10.30
C PRO A 316 -9.06 8.53 11.63
N LYS A 317 -9.88 8.48 12.67
CA LYS A 317 -9.37 8.59 14.04
C LYS A 317 -8.32 7.49 14.24
N LEU A 318 -7.13 7.85 14.74
CA LEU A 318 -6.04 6.89 14.83
C LEU A 318 -6.18 5.92 16.00
N THR A 319 -6.75 6.39 17.10
CA THR A 319 -6.69 5.74 18.42
C THR A 319 -8.01 5.06 18.78
N PHE A 320 -7.87 3.98 19.54
CA PHE A 320 -8.96 3.22 20.13
C PHE A 320 -8.47 2.61 21.46
N PRO A 321 -9.36 2.14 22.35
CA PRO A 321 -8.94 1.51 23.59
C PRO A 321 -8.02 0.31 23.33
N GLY A 322 -6.78 0.40 23.81
CA GLY A 322 -5.76 -0.63 23.65
C GLY A 322 -4.92 -0.54 22.37
N GLY A 323 -5.02 0.52 21.55
CA GLY A 323 -4.15 0.62 20.38
C GLY A 323 -4.31 1.83 19.46
N ALA A 324 -3.57 1.78 18.36
CA ALA A 324 -3.61 2.82 17.32
C ALA A 324 -3.29 2.29 15.91
N LEU A 325 -3.82 2.97 14.89
CA LEU A 325 -3.45 2.79 13.48
C LEU A 325 -2.24 3.67 13.13
N ILE A 326 -1.24 3.11 12.46
CA ILE A 326 -0.06 3.84 11.99
C ILE A 326 0.25 3.59 10.51
N GLY A 327 1.05 4.47 9.91
CA GLY A 327 1.46 4.39 8.52
C GLY A 327 0.32 4.43 7.51
N CYS A 328 0.44 3.62 6.46
CA CYS A 328 -0.57 3.57 5.41
C CYS A 328 -1.86 2.86 5.83
N SER A 329 -1.91 2.21 7.00
CA SER A 329 -3.18 1.73 7.57
C SER A 329 -4.09 2.90 7.95
N ALA A 330 -3.51 4.02 8.37
CA ALA A 330 -4.20 5.30 8.56
C ALA A 330 -4.30 6.14 7.26
N GLY A 331 -3.57 5.77 6.20
CA GLY A 331 -3.59 6.47 4.91
C GLY A 331 -2.66 7.68 4.80
N PHE A 332 -1.52 7.68 5.53
CA PHE A 332 -0.55 8.78 5.51
C PHE A 332 0.33 8.86 4.26
N VAL A 333 -0.29 9.10 3.10
CA VAL A 333 0.40 9.26 1.81
C VAL A 333 0.23 10.69 1.31
N ASN A 334 1.35 11.34 0.97
CA ASN A 334 1.37 12.58 0.23
C ASN A 334 1.26 12.26 -1.27
N VAL A 335 0.05 12.35 -1.81
CA VAL A 335 -0.29 11.89 -3.16
C VAL A 335 0.49 12.62 -4.25
N PRO A 336 0.57 13.97 -4.29
CA PRO A 336 1.29 14.64 -5.35
C PRO A 336 2.80 14.35 -5.35
N ARG A 337 3.38 14.08 -4.17
CA ARG A 337 4.78 13.67 -4.05
C ARG A 337 5.00 12.18 -4.34
N ILE A 338 3.93 11.39 -4.36
CA ILE A 338 3.92 9.92 -4.40
C ILE A 338 4.79 9.33 -3.28
N LYS A 339 4.66 9.90 -2.07
CA LYS A 339 5.48 9.55 -0.91
C LYS A 339 4.63 9.28 0.32
N GLY A 340 4.78 8.10 0.90
CA GLY A 340 4.16 7.73 2.18
C GLY A 340 5.14 7.24 3.23
N SER A 341 6.33 6.78 2.84
CA SER A 341 7.29 6.13 3.75
C SER A 341 7.77 7.06 4.87
N HIS A 342 8.03 8.34 4.57
CA HIS A 342 8.46 9.31 5.58
C HIS A 342 7.38 9.55 6.63
N ASN A 343 6.13 9.76 6.22
CA ASN A 343 5.02 9.91 7.15
C ASN A 343 4.70 8.61 7.90
N ALA A 344 4.94 7.45 7.27
CA ALA A 344 4.80 6.17 7.94
C ALA A 344 5.80 6.01 9.09
N ILE A 345 7.07 6.31 8.86
CA ILE A 345 8.12 6.33 9.89
C ILE A 345 7.78 7.34 11.00
N LEU A 346 7.44 8.58 10.63
CA LEU A 346 7.06 9.62 11.60
C LEU A 346 5.83 9.24 12.43
N SER A 347 4.87 8.52 11.85
CA SER A 347 3.70 8.04 12.61
C SER A 347 4.06 6.93 13.60
N GLY A 348 5.03 6.08 13.26
CA GLY A 348 5.57 5.09 14.17
C GLY A 348 6.29 5.75 15.35
N ILE A 349 7.12 6.76 15.08
CA ILE A 349 7.78 7.57 16.12
C ILE A 349 6.75 8.23 17.04
N LEU A 350 5.75 8.91 16.46
CA LEU A 350 4.71 9.59 17.23
C LEU A 350 3.96 8.62 18.14
N ALA A 351 3.54 7.46 17.63
CA ALA A 351 2.83 6.47 18.42
C ALA A 351 3.71 5.91 19.54
N ALA A 352 4.97 5.59 19.24
CA ALA A 352 5.94 5.11 20.22
C ALA A 352 6.18 6.12 21.35
N ASP A 353 6.40 7.40 21.05
CA ASP A 353 6.61 8.45 22.05
C ASP A 353 5.43 8.53 23.04
N LYS A 354 4.20 8.48 22.51
CA LYS A 354 2.98 8.63 23.33
C LYS A 354 2.65 7.36 24.12
N ILE A 355 2.83 6.18 23.53
CA ILE A 355 2.62 4.90 24.23
C ILE A 355 3.67 4.69 25.32
N ALA A 356 4.95 4.99 25.06
CA ALA A 356 5.99 4.89 26.09
C ALA A 356 5.68 5.80 27.29
N THR A 357 5.18 7.01 27.03
CA THR A 357 4.72 7.92 28.10
C THR A 357 3.56 7.32 28.90
N ALA A 358 2.57 6.73 28.23
CA ALA A 358 1.43 6.10 28.89
C ALA A 358 1.86 4.89 29.75
N LEU A 359 2.74 4.04 29.22
CA LEU A 359 3.30 2.88 29.92
C LEU A 359 4.11 3.30 31.16
N ALA A 360 4.91 4.36 31.06
CA ALA A 360 5.66 4.91 32.20
C ALA A 360 4.74 5.44 33.32
N GLN A 361 3.50 5.81 32.99
CA GLN A 361 2.46 6.20 33.95
C GLN A 361 1.66 5.00 34.50
N GLY A 362 2.03 3.77 34.12
CA GLY A 362 1.33 2.55 34.52
C GLY A 362 0.01 2.32 33.78
N ARG A 363 -0.25 3.02 32.67
CA ARG A 363 -1.47 2.84 31.85
C ARG A 363 -1.34 1.60 30.96
N ALA A 364 -2.48 0.96 30.69
CA ALA A 364 -2.63 -0.16 29.76
C ALA A 364 -4.09 -0.27 29.29
N HIS A 365 -4.30 -0.78 28.07
CA HIS A 365 -5.62 -1.08 27.48
C HIS A 365 -6.61 0.10 27.34
N ASP A 366 -6.20 1.31 27.71
CA ASP A 366 -6.98 2.53 27.53
C ASP A 366 -6.68 3.19 26.17
N GLU A 367 -7.30 4.34 25.93
CA GLU A 367 -7.06 5.08 24.69
C GLU A 367 -5.96 6.15 24.89
N VAL A 368 -4.85 6.04 24.14
CA VAL A 368 -3.77 7.04 24.10
C VAL A 368 -4.12 8.17 23.12
N LYS A 369 -5.14 8.97 23.48
CA LYS A 369 -5.74 10.03 22.65
C LYS A 369 -4.74 11.07 22.15
N GLU A 370 -3.62 11.23 22.86
CA GLU A 370 -2.54 12.13 22.52
C GLU A 370 -2.00 11.87 21.11
N ILE A 371 -2.04 10.63 20.61
CA ILE A 371 -1.64 10.32 19.23
C ILE A 371 -2.57 11.01 18.21
N GLU A 372 -3.89 10.90 18.40
CA GLU A 372 -4.91 11.55 17.55
C GLU A 372 -4.79 13.08 17.61
N GLU A 373 -4.57 13.64 18.80
CA GLU A 373 -4.50 15.09 19.02
C GLU A 373 -3.28 15.75 18.37
N HIS A 374 -2.18 15.00 18.21
CA HIS A 374 -0.90 15.53 17.78
C HIS A 374 -0.63 15.36 16.29
N TRP A 375 -1.05 14.26 15.65
CA TRP A 375 -0.62 13.98 14.28
C TRP A 375 -1.01 15.09 13.29
N ARG A 376 -2.18 15.71 13.51
CA ARG A 376 -2.70 16.83 12.69
C ARG A 376 -1.87 18.10 12.84
N LYS A 377 -1.38 18.38 14.05
CA LYS A 377 -0.58 19.57 14.36
C LYS A 377 0.90 19.36 14.05
N GLY A 378 1.34 18.11 14.01
CA GLY A 378 2.71 17.69 13.79
C GLY A 378 3.15 17.70 12.33
N PRO A 379 4.35 17.15 12.05
CA PRO A 379 4.94 17.12 10.71
C PRO A 379 4.06 16.42 9.68
N ILE A 380 3.44 15.29 10.04
CA ILE A 380 2.56 14.50 9.16
C ILE A 380 1.40 15.36 8.67
N GLY A 381 0.71 16.02 9.60
CA GLY A 381 -0.43 16.82 9.24
C GLY A 381 -0.09 18.05 8.43
N LYS A 382 1.03 18.71 8.73
CA LYS A 382 1.55 19.83 7.93
C LYS A 382 1.92 19.41 6.50
N ASP A 383 2.48 18.21 6.32
CA ASP A 383 2.81 17.64 5.00
C ASP A 383 1.54 17.36 4.19
N LEU A 384 0.56 16.67 4.77
CA LEU A 384 -0.69 16.30 4.09
C LEU A 384 -1.62 17.48 3.85
N TYR A 385 -1.69 18.44 4.79
CA TYR A 385 -2.59 19.59 4.68
C TYR A 385 -2.26 20.46 3.47
N LYS A 386 -0.98 20.68 3.17
CA LYS A 386 -0.53 21.49 2.01
C LYS A 386 -1.00 20.91 0.67
N VAL A 387 -1.15 19.59 0.59
CA VAL A 387 -1.49 18.88 -0.66
C VAL A 387 -2.95 18.42 -0.73
N ARG A 388 -3.75 18.71 0.30
CA ARG A 388 -5.11 18.13 0.50
C ARG A 388 -6.05 18.28 -0.69
N ASN A 389 -5.93 19.35 -1.47
CA ASN A 389 -6.86 19.62 -2.58
C ASN A 389 -6.46 18.93 -3.90
N ALA A 390 -5.25 18.38 -4.01
CA ALA A 390 -4.76 17.87 -5.29
C ALA A 390 -5.60 16.71 -5.83
N LYS A 391 -5.91 15.70 -4.99
CA LYS A 391 -6.74 14.56 -5.39
C LYS A 391 -8.19 14.98 -5.70
N PRO A 392 -8.90 15.75 -4.85
CA PRO A 392 -10.24 16.25 -5.18
C PRO A 392 -10.32 17.07 -6.48
N LEU A 393 -9.30 17.90 -6.77
CA LEU A 393 -9.24 18.67 -8.01
C LEU A 393 -9.09 17.75 -9.23
N TRP A 394 -8.25 16.71 -9.12
CA TRP A 394 -8.09 15.72 -10.17
C TRP A 394 -9.37 14.92 -10.40
N GLU A 395 -10.00 14.43 -9.34
CA GLU A 395 -11.27 13.68 -9.40
C GLU A 395 -12.38 14.49 -10.08
N LYS A 396 -12.54 15.77 -9.73
CA LYS A 396 -13.64 16.62 -10.22
C LYS A 396 -13.44 17.14 -11.64
N PHE A 397 -12.20 17.45 -12.02
CA PHE A 397 -11.91 18.15 -13.28
C PHE A 397 -11.10 17.31 -14.28
N GLY A 398 -10.80 16.06 -13.95
CA GLY A 398 -10.01 15.15 -14.78
C GLY A 398 -8.54 15.57 -14.91
N THR A 399 -7.76 14.79 -15.66
CA THR A 399 -6.30 14.94 -15.76
C THR A 399 -5.87 16.30 -16.31
N LYS A 400 -6.48 16.79 -17.40
CA LYS A 400 -6.09 18.01 -18.11
C LYS A 400 -6.28 19.28 -17.29
N TYR A 401 -7.40 19.40 -16.57
CA TYR A 401 -7.73 20.61 -15.80
C TYR A 401 -7.41 20.43 -14.32
N GLY A 402 -7.67 19.27 -13.75
CA GLY A 402 -7.42 18.95 -12.35
C GLY A 402 -5.94 19.04 -11.97
N ILE A 403 -5.01 18.49 -12.78
CA ILE A 403 -3.57 18.63 -12.51
C ILE A 403 -3.14 20.09 -12.55
N LYS A 404 -3.64 20.88 -13.51
CA LYS A 404 -3.30 22.30 -13.62
C LYS A 404 -3.81 23.09 -12.42
N LEU A 405 -5.04 22.85 -11.99
CA LEU A 405 -5.62 23.47 -10.80
C LEU A 405 -4.88 23.05 -9.53
N ALA A 406 -4.50 21.78 -9.41
CA ALA A 406 -3.70 21.29 -8.29
C ALA A 406 -2.32 21.95 -8.26
N GLY A 407 -1.64 22.04 -9.40
CA GLY A 407 -0.37 22.76 -9.53
C GLY A 407 -0.48 24.23 -9.15
N PHE A 408 -1.55 24.90 -9.59
CA PHE A 408 -1.87 26.28 -9.22
C PHE A 408 -2.12 26.42 -7.72
N ASP A 409 -2.93 25.54 -7.11
CA ASP A 409 -3.20 25.59 -5.66
C ASP A 409 -1.93 25.37 -4.83
N LEU A 410 -1.04 24.48 -5.25
CA LEU A 410 0.24 24.24 -4.59
C LEU A 410 1.18 25.45 -4.73
N TRP A 411 1.25 26.05 -5.91
CA TRP A 411 2.06 27.25 -6.14
C TRP A 411 1.54 28.45 -5.34
N TRP A 412 0.22 28.65 -5.33
CA TRP A 412 -0.44 29.69 -4.55
C TRP A 412 -0.19 29.51 -3.04
N GLN A 413 -0.38 28.30 -2.51
CA GLN A 413 -0.08 27.99 -1.12
C GLN A 413 1.40 28.21 -0.78
N GLN A 414 2.32 27.93 -1.70
CA GLN A 414 3.74 28.17 -1.50
C GLN A 414 4.06 29.66 -1.35
N LEU A 415 3.36 30.54 -2.06
CA LEU A 415 3.58 31.99 -1.99
C LEU A 415 2.84 32.68 -0.84
N PHE A 416 1.60 32.27 -0.59
CA PHE A 416 0.70 33.00 0.32
C PHE A 416 0.35 32.23 1.60
N GLY A 417 0.72 30.94 1.70
CA GLY A 417 0.52 30.13 2.91
C GLY A 417 -0.88 29.56 3.13
N PHE A 418 -1.83 29.81 2.22
CA PHE A 418 -3.21 29.27 2.29
C PHE A 418 -3.74 28.91 0.90
N SER A 419 -4.82 28.12 0.83
CA SER A 419 -5.47 27.73 -0.44
C SER A 419 -6.69 28.60 -0.74
N LEU A 420 -6.89 28.96 -2.01
CA LEU A 420 -8.11 29.65 -2.48
C LEU A 420 -9.36 28.74 -2.47
N PHE A 421 -9.16 27.42 -2.53
CA PHE A 421 -10.25 26.44 -2.65
C PHE A 421 -10.78 25.94 -1.30
N LYS A 422 -10.33 26.54 -0.19
CA LYS A 422 -10.53 25.99 1.17
C LYS A 422 -10.06 24.53 1.22
N THR A 423 -10.76 23.63 1.90
CA THR A 423 -10.52 22.18 1.80
C THR A 423 -11.64 21.60 0.96
N LEU A 424 -11.28 21.00 -0.18
CA LEU A 424 -12.23 20.33 -1.06
C LEU A 424 -12.48 18.89 -0.59
N SER A 425 -13.73 18.45 -0.75
CA SER A 425 -14.12 17.07 -0.44
C SER A 425 -13.99 16.12 -1.63
N HIS A 426 -13.66 14.86 -1.35
CA HIS A 426 -13.89 13.69 -2.20
C HIS A 426 -15.39 13.46 -2.40
N THR A 427 -15.79 12.84 -3.51
CA THR A 427 -17.22 12.66 -3.80
C THR A 427 -17.77 11.30 -3.40
N LYS A 428 -17.08 10.23 -3.80
CA LYS A 428 -17.54 8.83 -3.65
C LYS A 428 -16.39 7.93 -3.21
N ALA A 429 -16.71 6.81 -2.57
CA ALA A 429 -15.72 5.75 -2.40
C ALA A 429 -15.40 5.10 -3.76
N ASP A 430 -14.20 4.50 -3.88
CA ASP A 430 -13.71 3.96 -5.16
C ASP A 430 -14.60 2.86 -5.78
N TYR A 431 -15.21 2.01 -4.93
CA TYR A 431 -16.15 0.99 -5.38
C TYR A 431 -17.44 1.57 -5.96
N GLU A 432 -17.84 2.77 -5.53
CA GLU A 432 -19.08 3.45 -5.97
C GLU A 432 -18.89 4.24 -7.28
N CYS A 433 -17.66 4.31 -7.78
CA CYS A 433 -17.31 5.10 -8.96
C CYS A 433 -17.57 4.36 -10.28
N LEU A 434 -17.64 3.02 -10.30
CA LEU A 434 -17.91 2.28 -11.53
C LEU A 434 -19.31 2.59 -12.06
N GLU A 435 -19.38 2.76 -13.37
CA GLU A 435 -20.64 2.92 -14.10
C GLU A 435 -20.94 1.63 -14.90
N PRO A 436 -22.21 1.32 -15.21
CA PRO A 436 -22.59 0.11 -15.95
C PRO A 436 -21.83 -0.05 -17.27
N ALA A 437 -21.50 -1.30 -17.60
CA ALA A 437 -20.67 -1.65 -18.76
C ALA A 437 -21.27 -1.20 -20.10
N GLU A 438 -22.61 -1.17 -20.21
CA GLU A 438 -23.34 -0.67 -21.38
C GLU A 438 -23.01 0.79 -21.74
N LYS A 439 -22.49 1.59 -20.80
CA LYS A 439 -22.11 2.99 -21.03
C LYS A 439 -20.73 3.16 -21.65
N PHE A 440 -19.98 2.07 -21.81
CA PHE A 440 -18.61 2.10 -22.31
C PHE A 440 -18.40 1.07 -23.41
N GLN A 441 -17.45 1.37 -24.27
CA GLN A 441 -16.95 0.39 -25.23
C GLN A 441 -15.83 -0.44 -24.58
N PRO A 442 -15.80 -1.77 -24.78
CA PRO A 442 -14.68 -2.60 -24.39
C PRO A 442 -13.35 -2.06 -24.95
N ILE A 443 -12.29 -2.12 -24.15
CA ILE A 443 -10.97 -1.67 -24.57
C ILE A 443 -10.22 -2.85 -25.18
N ALA A 444 -9.88 -2.77 -26.46
CA ALA A 444 -9.02 -3.74 -27.12
C ALA A 444 -7.54 -3.46 -26.79
N TYR A 445 -7.03 -4.10 -25.74
CA TYR A 445 -5.61 -4.02 -25.39
C TYR A 445 -4.75 -4.84 -26.38
N PRO A 446 -3.59 -4.32 -26.82
CA PRO A 446 -2.68 -5.08 -27.68
C PRO A 446 -2.19 -6.36 -27.00
N LYS A 447 -1.95 -7.42 -27.78
CA LYS A 447 -1.27 -8.61 -27.28
C LYS A 447 0.16 -8.25 -26.84
N PRO A 448 0.68 -8.87 -25.77
CA PRO A 448 2.06 -8.65 -25.35
C PRO A 448 3.04 -9.15 -26.43
N ASP A 449 4.13 -8.42 -26.63
CA ASP A 449 5.21 -8.74 -27.58
C ASP A 449 6.26 -9.72 -27.00
N GLY A 450 6.23 -9.98 -25.69
CA GLY A 450 7.21 -10.82 -25.00
C GLY A 450 8.59 -10.19 -24.85
N ILE A 451 8.75 -8.91 -25.23
CA ILE A 451 10.03 -8.18 -25.21
C ILE A 451 9.94 -7.03 -24.20
N VAL A 452 9.00 -6.12 -24.41
CA VAL A 452 8.76 -4.96 -23.52
C VAL A 452 7.46 -5.15 -22.74
N THR A 453 6.53 -5.91 -23.30
CA THR A 453 5.20 -6.18 -22.76
C THR A 453 4.97 -7.68 -22.58
N PHE A 454 4.30 -8.05 -21.49
CA PHE A 454 4.14 -9.44 -21.07
C PHE A 454 2.72 -9.72 -20.60
N ASP A 455 2.32 -10.97 -20.65
CA ASP A 455 1.07 -11.43 -20.08
C ASP A 455 1.10 -11.44 -18.54
N ARG A 456 -0.08 -11.57 -17.94
CA ARG A 456 -0.24 -11.48 -16.50
C ARG A 456 0.36 -12.67 -15.75
N LEU A 457 0.26 -13.89 -16.28
CA LEU A 457 0.74 -15.10 -15.60
C LEU A 457 2.27 -15.14 -15.58
N SER A 458 2.94 -14.81 -16.69
CA SER A 458 4.40 -14.68 -16.70
C SER A 458 4.89 -13.56 -15.78
N SER A 459 4.08 -12.52 -15.57
CA SER A 459 4.37 -11.47 -14.59
C SER A 459 4.20 -11.96 -13.15
N VAL A 460 3.12 -12.70 -12.85
CA VAL A 460 2.89 -13.30 -11.53
C VAL A 460 4.04 -14.21 -11.12
N ALA A 461 4.61 -14.98 -12.05
CA ALA A 461 5.79 -15.81 -11.78
C ALA A 461 6.99 -15.00 -11.24
N LEU A 462 7.19 -13.76 -11.71
CA LEU A 462 8.26 -12.85 -11.24
C LEU A 462 7.94 -12.15 -9.91
N SER A 463 6.74 -12.34 -9.35
CA SER A 463 6.45 -11.95 -7.97
C SER A 463 6.86 -13.02 -6.96
N HIS A 464 7.21 -14.21 -7.44
CA HIS A 464 7.51 -15.40 -6.63
C HIS A 464 6.42 -15.70 -5.60
N THR A 465 5.16 -15.40 -5.94
CA THR A 465 4.04 -15.64 -5.04
C THR A 465 3.73 -17.12 -4.92
N HIS A 466 3.46 -17.56 -3.70
CA HIS A 466 3.10 -18.95 -3.42
C HIS A 466 2.07 -19.04 -2.29
N HIS A 467 1.17 -20.01 -2.40
CA HIS A 467 0.20 -20.38 -1.37
C HIS A 467 -0.04 -21.90 -1.44
N GLU A 468 -0.28 -22.53 -0.31
CA GLU A 468 -0.75 -23.92 -0.26
C GLU A 468 -2.08 -24.04 -1.03
N GLU A 469 -2.20 -25.02 -1.93
CA GLU A 469 -3.41 -25.17 -2.76
C GLU A 469 -4.59 -25.68 -1.92
N ASN A 470 -4.30 -26.51 -0.93
CA ASN A 470 -5.30 -27.16 -0.10
C ASN A 470 -5.57 -26.40 1.20
N GLN A 471 -5.88 -25.11 1.09
CA GLN A 471 -6.25 -24.26 2.23
C GLN A 471 -7.58 -23.52 2.00
N PRO A 472 -8.22 -22.99 3.06
CA PRO A 472 -9.38 -22.13 2.89
C PRO A 472 -9.03 -20.87 2.08
N CYS A 473 -9.74 -20.64 0.98
CA CYS A 473 -9.52 -19.47 0.14
C CYS A 473 -9.63 -18.16 0.96
N HIS A 474 -8.60 -17.34 0.96
CA HIS A 474 -8.53 -16.09 1.74
C HIS A 474 -9.29 -14.92 1.08
N LEU A 475 -9.89 -15.16 -0.09
CA LEU A 475 -10.72 -14.21 -0.84
C LEU A 475 -12.18 -14.60 -0.66
N LYS A 476 -12.77 -14.15 0.45
CA LYS A 476 -14.13 -14.54 0.84
C LYS A 476 -15.15 -13.78 -0.01
N VAL A 477 -16.03 -14.51 -0.69
CA VAL A 477 -17.15 -13.93 -1.47
C VAL A 477 -18.43 -14.10 -0.68
N ALA A 478 -19.06 -12.99 -0.27
CA ALA A 478 -20.26 -13.05 0.56
C ALA A 478 -21.50 -13.59 -0.21
N SER A 479 -21.58 -13.33 -1.51
CA SER A 479 -22.69 -13.79 -2.36
C SER A 479 -22.26 -14.07 -3.80
N LEU A 480 -22.28 -15.35 -4.20
CA LEU A 480 -22.08 -15.75 -5.60
C LEU A 480 -23.21 -15.23 -6.52
N LYS A 481 -24.42 -15.04 -5.97
CA LYS A 481 -25.54 -14.43 -6.72
C LYS A 481 -25.24 -12.98 -7.09
N LYS A 482 -24.69 -12.18 -6.17
CA LYS A 482 -24.26 -10.79 -6.48
C LYS A 482 -23.11 -10.76 -7.48
N GLN A 483 -22.20 -11.74 -7.40
CA GLN A 483 -21.11 -11.89 -8.35
C GLN A 483 -21.65 -12.05 -9.78
N LYS A 484 -22.63 -12.93 -9.97
CA LYS A 484 -23.27 -13.13 -11.29
C LYS A 484 -24.17 -11.97 -11.70
N ASN A 485 -25.14 -11.61 -10.87
CA ASN A 485 -26.24 -10.70 -11.27
C ASN A 485 -25.86 -9.21 -11.26
N SER A 486 -24.72 -8.85 -10.66
CA SER A 486 -24.26 -7.46 -10.60
C SER A 486 -22.85 -7.31 -11.14
N GLU A 487 -21.83 -7.91 -10.50
CA GLU A 487 -20.44 -7.74 -10.91
C GLU A 487 -20.23 -8.14 -12.37
N TYR A 488 -20.75 -9.29 -12.78
CA TYR A 488 -20.70 -9.73 -14.17
C TYR A 488 -21.76 -9.06 -15.04
N ALA A 489 -23.05 -9.23 -14.73
CA ALA A 489 -24.12 -8.79 -15.63
C ALA A 489 -24.21 -7.26 -15.84
N ILE A 490 -23.92 -6.45 -14.82
CA ILE A 490 -24.03 -4.98 -14.90
C ILE A 490 -22.70 -4.33 -15.27
N TYR A 491 -21.60 -4.81 -14.68
CA TYR A 491 -20.27 -4.21 -14.82
C TYR A 491 -19.33 -4.99 -15.75
N GLY A 492 -19.77 -6.10 -16.34
CA GLY A 492 -18.99 -6.88 -17.30
C GLY A 492 -17.81 -7.63 -16.68
N GLY A 493 -17.86 -7.98 -15.40
CA GLY A 493 -16.83 -8.78 -14.73
C GLY A 493 -15.50 -8.04 -14.45
N PRO A 494 -15.50 -6.85 -13.83
CA PRO A 494 -14.28 -6.04 -13.63
C PRO A 494 -13.19 -6.73 -12.80
N SER A 495 -13.51 -7.74 -11.99
CA SER A 495 -12.55 -8.54 -11.22
C SER A 495 -11.44 -9.18 -12.06
N THR A 496 -11.79 -9.57 -13.28
CA THR A 496 -10.85 -10.14 -14.27
C THR A 496 -9.83 -9.12 -14.81
N ARG A 497 -10.06 -7.82 -14.57
CA ARG A 497 -9.28 -6.70 -15.12
C ARG A 497 -8.58 -5.88 -14.05
N TYR A 498 -9.27 -5.51 -12.96
CA TYR A 498 -8.61 -4.77 -11.89
C TYR A 498 -7.62 -5.62 -11.10
N CYS A 499 -7.75 -6.96 -11.15
CA CYS A 499 -6.85 -7.86 -10.47
C CYS A 499 -5.52 -7.94 -11.23
N PRO A 500 -4.40 -7.53 -10.62
CA PRO A 500 -3.09 -7.51 -11.27
C PRO A 500 -2.47 -8.90 -11.40
N ALA A 501 -3.15 -9.96 -10.96
CA ALA A 501 -2.56 -11.29 -10.80
C ALA A 501 -3.42 -12.45 -11.34
N ALA A 502 -4.43 -12.18 -12.18
CA ALA A 502 -5.26 -13.25 -12.78
C ALA A 502 -5.85 -14.24 -11.73
N VAL A 503 -6.31 -13.69 -10.61
CA VAL A 503 -6.92 -14.49 -9.53
C VAL A 503 -8.39 -14.82 -9.84
N TYR A 504 -9.08 -13.99 -10.61
CA TYR A 504 -10.52 -14.13 -10.87
C TYR A 504 -10.76 -14.36 -12.34
N GLU A 505 -11.59 -15.36 -12.63
CA GLU A 505 -11.96 -15.74 -13.99
C GLU A 505 -13.47 -16.03 -14.05
N TRP A 506 -14.06 -15.72 -15.20
CA TRP A 506 -15.39 -16.15 -15.57
C TRP A 506 -15.24 -17.18 -16.70
N LEU A 507 -15.57 -18.43 -16.41
CA LEU A 507 -15.53 -19.51 -17.38
C LEU A 507 -16.93 -19.72 -17.96
N ASP A 508 -17.01 -19.91 -19.27
CA ASP A 508 -18.26 -20.27 -19.94
C ASP A 508 -18.27 -21.78 -20.20
N HIS A 509 -19.21 -22.49 -19.61
CA HIS A 509 -19.45 -23.91 -19.86
C HIS A 509 -20.93 -24.13 -20.18
N ASN A 510 -21.25 -24.49 -21.43
CA ASN A 510 -22.61 -24.79 -21.88
C ASN A 510 -23.62 -23.65 -21.54
N ASP A 511 -23.28 -22.40 -21.87
CA ASP A 511 -24.08 -21.20 -21.56
C ASP A 511 -24.27 -20.92 -20.06
N GLN A 512 -23.42 -21.49 -19.19
CA GLN A 512 -23.37 -21.19 -17.77
C GLN A 512 -22.04 -20.54 -17.38
N GLU A 513 -22.10 -19.27 -17.01
CA GLU A 513 -20.92 -18.57 -16.50
C GLU A 513 -20.63 -18.98 -15.05
N THR A 514 -19.43 -19.50 -14.83
CA THR A 514 -18.93 -19.92 -13.52
C THR A 514 -17.81 -18.99 -13.07
N TYR A 515 -17.92 -18.46 -11.85
CA TYR A 515 -16.88 -17.64 -11.24
C TYR A 515 -15.83 -18.51 -10.55
N VAL A 516 -14.58 -18.39 -10.96
CA VAL A 516 -13.44 -19.16 -10.44
C VAL A 516 -12.46 -18.24 -9.75
N ILE A 517 -11.90 -18.71 -8.61
CA ILE A 517 -10.91 -17.99 -7.82
C ILE A 517 -9.62 -18.83 -7.74
N ASN A 518 -8.60 -18.40 -8.47
CA ASN A 518 -7.24 -18.93 -8.46
C ASN A 518 -6.43 -18.25 -7.35
N ALA A 519 -6.76 -18.56 -6.10
CA ALA A 519 -6.22 -17.88 -4.92
C ALA A 519 -4.70 -17.97 -4.78
N SER A 520 -4.07 -19.02 -5.33
CA SER A 520 -2.62 -19.21 -5.32
C SER A 520 -1.84 -18.11 -6.05
N ASN A 521 -2.47 -17.42 -7.00
CA ASN A 521 -1.86 -16.29 -7.72
C ASN A 521 -1.86 -14.98 -6.92
N CYS A 522 -2.49 -14.92 -5.75
CA CYS A 522 -2.77 -13.65 -5.08
C CYS A 522 -1.51 -12.94 -4.56
N ILE A 523 -1.10 -11.85 -5.21
CA ILE A 523 0.05 -11.03 -4.75
C ILE A 523 -0.28 -10.05 -3.62
N HIS A 524 -1.37 -10.28 -2.88
CA HIS A 524 -1.76 -9.49 -1.71
C HIS A 524 -1.92 -7.98 -1.96
N CYS A 525 -2.26 -7.55 -3.19
CA CYS A 525 -2.33 -6.12 -3.53
C CYS A 525 -3.46 -5.34 -2.82
N LYS A 526 -4.52 -6.04 -2.38
CA LYS A 526 -5.77 -5.52 -1.76
C LYS A 526 -6.78 -4.84 -2.70
N THR A 527 -6.52 -4.75 -4.01
CA THR A 527 -7.41 -4.06 -4.96
C THR A 527 -8.84 -4.61 -4.99
N CYS A 528 -9.02 -5.93 -4.95
CA CYS A 528 -10.34 -6.55 -5.03
C CYS A 528 -11.27 -6.17 -3.87
N ASP A 529 -10.73 -6.03 -2.66
CA ASP A 529 -11.48 -5.57 -1.48
C ASP A 529 -11.90 -4.09 -1.60
N ILE A 530 -11.17 -3.30 -2.39
CA ILE A 530 -11.41 -1.86 -2.57
C ILE A 530 -12.32 -1.57 -3.76
N LYS A 531 -12.11 -2.24 -4.90
CA LYS A 531 -12.69 -1.86 -6.19
C LYS A 531 -13.90 -2.70 -6.61
N ASP A 532 -14.21 -3.78 -5.90
CA ASP A 532 -15.45 -4.53 -6.13
C ASP A 532 -16.67 -3.62 -5.92
N PRO A 533 -17.47 -3.36 -6.98
CA PRO A 533 -18.60 -2.43 -6.90
C PRO A 533 -19.68 -2.86 -5.90
N ASN A 534 -19.71 -4.14 -5.52
CA ASN A 534 -20.68 -4.67 -4.57
C ASN A 534 -20.15 -4.78 -3.14
N GLN A 535 -18.87 -4.47 -2.89
CA GLN A 535 -18.17 -4.76 -1.62
C GLN A 535 -18.44 -6.20 -1.13
N ASN A 536 -18.43 -7.15 -2.07
CA ASN A 536 -18.78 -8.56 -1.90
C ASN A 536 -17.55 -9.43 -1.61
N ILE A 537 -16.38 -9.02 -2.09
CA ILE A 537 -15.09 -9.64 -1.81
C ILE A 537 -14.49 -9.05 -0.53
N ASN A 538 -14.18 -9.92 0.43
CA ASN A 538 -13.42 -9.58 1.63
C ASN A 538 -12.07 -10.31 1.60
N TRP A 539 -10.97 -9.54 1.57
CA TRP A 539 -9.62 -10.10 1.65
C TRP A 539 -9.26 -10.33 3.14
N THR A 540 -9.02 -11.58 3.49
CA THR A 540 -8.40 -11.97 4.76
C THR A 540 -6.97 -12.43 4.52
N CYS A 541 -6.17 -12.51 5.57
CA CYS A 541 -4.87 -13.15 5.44
C CYS A 541 -5.06 -14.65 5.11
N PRO A 542 -4.26 -15.22 4.18
CA PRO A 542 -4.06 -16.66 4.11
C PRO A 542 -3.18 -17.15 5.27
N GLN A 543 -2.71 -18.39 5.21
CA GLN A 543 -1.68 -18.87 6.14
C GLN A 543 -0.45 -17.94 6.10
N GLY A 544 0.23 -17.82 7.24
CA GLY A 544 1.50 -17.09 7.28
C GLY A 544 2.57 -17.77 6.42
N ASN A 545 3.62 -17.04 6.02
CA ASN A 545 4.64 -17.46 5.03
C ASN A 545 4.16 -17.52 3.58
N GLU A 546 2.93 -17.10 3.28
CA GLU A 546 2.39 -17.12 1.92
C GLU A 546 2.22 -15.73 1.31
N GLY A 547 2.08 -15.70 -0.01
CA GLY A 547 2.01 -14.48 -0.81
C GLY A 547 3.30 -14.22 -1.58
N PRO A 548 3.51 -12.97 -2.04
CA PRO A 548 4.66 -12.63 -2.86
C PRO A 548 5.98 -12.71 -2.09
N LEU A 549 7.04 -13.08 -2.80
CA LEU A 549 8.42 -12.98 -2.32
C LEU A 549 9.13 -11.93 -3.18
N TYR A 550 8.87 -10.66 -2.88
CA TYR A 550 9.42 -9.56 -3.64
C TYR A 550 10.93 -9.38 -3.38
N LEU A 551 11.70 -9.41 -4.46
CA LEU A 551 13.15 -9.19 -4.46
C LEU A 551 13.45 -7.75 -4.86
N ASN A 552 14.07 -6.98 -3.96
CA ASN A 552 14.51 -5.59 -4.18
C ASN A 552 13.39 -4.62 -4.68
N MET A 553 12.15 -4.83 -4.23
CA MET A 553 10.98 -4.02 -4.64
C MET A 553 10.65 -2.86 -3.71
#